data_AF-A0A8H4UBQ9-F1
#
_entry.id   AF-A0A8H4UBQ9-F1
#
_cell.length_a   1.000
_cell.length_b   1.000
_cell.length_c   1.000
_cell.angle_alpha   90.00
_cell.angle_beta   90.00
_cell.angle_gamma   90.00
#
_symmetry.space_group_name_H-M   'P 1'
#
loop_
_entity.id
_entity.type
_entity.pdbx_description
1 polymer ?
#
loop_
_entity_poly.entity_id
_entity_poly.type
_entity_poly.pdbx_seq_one_letter_code
_entity_poly.pdbx_strand_id
1 'polypeptide(L)'
;MSNSRSRGPPLPGSIHGSSLQAQLESEGARIGRNNNRPLIEHIINHATPGYVTKAVWLQEPSVIEHEYLLLCIKTYDGRLSWMRVERTGDLPEEADAANAMTDQAQLIVTIAPSREKLVCGDRILNEADLDFNKARLSDVAKLMLIVHNEEPQYHLQWHNCWWLARVIMQVLSGTYMHSNKKQKKKVTKQIDASHQKHVFSMSAGGPFAGLGQWATHAHFNRRTKRIVASFNEQVTI
;
A
#
# COMPACT_ATOMS: atom_id res chain seq x y z
N MET A 1 -2.56 -29.26 10.39
CA MET A 1 -2.48 -29.22 8.92
C MET A 1 -2.45 -27.75 8.50
N SER A 2 -1.29 -27.29 8.03
CA SER A 2 -1.04 -25.89 7.66
C SER A 2 -1.75 -25.57 6.34
N ASN A 3 -2.77 -24.71 6.40
CA ASN A 3 -3.42 -24.16 5.20
C ASN A 3 -2.52 -23.07 4.61
N SER A 4 -1.42 -23.47 3.98
CA SER A 4 -0.71 -22.61 3.03
C SER A 4 -1.61 -22.41 1.80
N ARG A 5 -2.49 -21.40 1.88
CA ARG A 5 -3.26 -20.89 0.74
C ARG A 5 -2.30 -20.08 -0.11
N SER A 6 -1.56 -20.79 -0.96
CA SER A 6 -0.37 -20.34 -1.69
C SER A 6 -0.53 -18.93 -2.28
N ARG A 7 0.22 -17.96 -1.73
CA ARG A 7 0.56 -16.71 -2.40
C ARG A 7 1.24 -17.02 -3.74
N GLY A 8 1.43 -16.01 -4.59
CA GLY A 8 2.37 -16.13 -5.71
C GLY A 8 3.77 -16.57 -5.20
N PRO A 9 4.70 -16.98 -6.09
CA PRO A 9 6.04 -17.37 -5.67
C PRO A 9 6.64 -16.27 -4.78
N PRO A 10 7.20 -16.63 -3.60
CA PRO A 10 7.64 -15.65 -2.64
C PRO A 10 8.69 -14.74 -3.28
N LEU A 11 8.53 -13.44 -3.11
CA LEU A 11 9.58 -12.51 -3.51
C LEU A 11 10.84 -12.80 -2.70
N PRO A 12 12.03 -12.70 -3.31
CA PRO A 12 13.28 -12.86 -2.58
C PRO A 12 13.33 -11.85 -1.43
N GLY A 13 13.71 -12.32 -0.24
CA GLY A 13 13.70 -11.52 0.98
C GLY A 13 14.64 -10.30 0.97
N SER A 14 15.53 -10.20 -0.02
CA SER A 14 16.27 -8.97 -0.34
C SER A 14 16.60 -8.93 -1.84
N ILE A 15 16.43 -7.77 -2.46
CA ILE A 15 16.83 -7.52 -3.85
C ILE A 15 17.85 -6.38 -3.84
N HIS A 16 19.13 -6.74 -3.93
CA HIS A 16 20.21 -5.77 -3.85
C HIS A 16 20.34 -4.88 -5.10
N GLY A 17 20.93 -3.71 -4.91
CA GLY A 17 21.35 -2.80 -5.98
C GLY A 17 20.39 -1.64 -6.25
N SER A 18 19.35 -1.46 -5.44
CA SER A 18 18.49 -0.28 -5.51
C SER A 18 19.20 0.95 -4.95
N SER A 19 19.12 2.10 -5.62
CA SER A 19 19.66 3.36 -5.06
C SER A 19 18.97 3.74 -3.75
N LEU A 20 17.64 3.55 -3.67
CA LEU A 20 16.88 3.78 -2.45
C LEU A 20 17.34 2.87 -1.29
N GLN A 21 17.63 1.60 -1.58
CA GLN A 21 18.15 0.68 -0.57
C GLN A 21 19.48 1.19 -0.02
N ALA A 22 20.43 1.52 -0.89
CA ALA A 22 21.75 2.02 -0.48
C ALA A 22 21.64 3.32 0.33
N GLN A 23 20.73 4.21 -0.06
CA GLN A 23 20.44 5.43 0.67
C GLN A 23 19.90 5.13 2.08
N LEU A 24 18.88 4.28 2.21
CA LEU A 24 18.30 3.89 3.49
C LEU A 24 19.33 3.20 4.40
N GLU A 25 20.14 2.30 3.85
CA GLU A 25 21.22 1.64 4.58
C GLU A 25 22.28 2.66 5.06
N SER A 26 22.59 3.67 4.24
CA SER A 26 23.51 4.76 4.64
C SER A 26 22.93 5.69 5.71
N GLU A 27 21.61 5.82 5.77
CA GLU A 27 20.88 6.51 6.84
C GLU A 27 20.79 5.65 8.13
N GLY A 28 21.23 4.38 8.07
CA GLY A 28 21.23 3.44 9.19
C GLY A 28 19.97 2.57 9.28
N ALA A 29 19.13 2.56 8.25
CA ALA A 29 17.94 1.71 8.21
C ALA A 29 18.30 0.23 8.18
N ARG A 30 17.56 -0.58 8.95
CA ARG A 30 17.60 -2.04 8.84
C ARG A 30 16.48 -2.50 7.92
N ILE A 31 16.82 -3.00 6.75
CA ILE A 31 15.85 -3.53 5.78
C ILE A 31 15.67 -5.02 6.08
N GLY A 32 14.70 -5.32 6.93
CA GLY A 32 14.29 -6.68 7.29
C GLY A 32 13.29 -7.29 6.30
N ARG A 33 13.11 -8.61 6.39
CA ARG A 33 12.19 -9.39 5.54
C ARG A 33 10.71 -9.22 5.91
N ASN A 34 10.41 -8.96 7.18
CA ASN A 34 9.06 -8.93 7.73
C ASN A 34 8.84 -7.69 8.60
N ASN A 35 7.60 -7.21 8.68
CA ASN A 35 7.18 -6.01 9.42
C ASN A 35 8.11 -4.80 9.23
N ASN A 36 7.97 -4.14 8.09
CA ASN A 36 8.73 -2.96 7.71
C ASN A 36 8.12 -1.65 8.23
N ARG A 37 7.24 -1.69 9.25
CA ARG A 37 6.81 -0.46 9.94
C ARG A 37 8.01 0.37 10.44
N PRO A 38 9.05 -0.19 11.06
CA PRO A 38 10.24 0.57 11.43
C PRO A 38 10.97 1.20 10.24
N LEU A 39 10.93 0.57 9.07
CA LEU A 39 11.51 1.13 7.84
C LEU A 39 10.70 2.34 7.35
N ILE A 40 9.37 2.26 7.39
CA ILE A 40 8.48 3.38 7.05
C ILE A 40 8.68 4.54 8.03
N GLU A 41 8.73 4.25 9.34
CA GLU A 41 9.03 5.25 10.37
C GLU A 41 10.42 5.87 10.18
N HIS A 42 11.42 5.07 9.78
CA HIS A 42 12.75 5.56 9.43
C HIS A 42 12.71 6.57 8.27
N ILE A 43 11.98 6.24 7.18
CA ILE A 43 11.79 7.12 6.02
C ILE A 43 11.18 8.46 6.43
N ILE A 44 10.21 8.42 7.36
CA ILE A 44 9.55 9.62 7.88
C ILE A 44 10.52 10.44 8.73
N ASN A 45 11.18 9.80 9.70
CA ASN A 45 12.01 10.46 10.70
C ASN A 45 13.27 11.10 10.11
N HIS A 46 13.87 10.47 9.09
CA HIS A 46 15.05 11.02 8.38
C HIS A 46 14.65 11.93 7.22
N ALA A 47 13.35 12.08 6.96
CA ALA A 47 12.84 12.75 5.78
C ALA A 47 13.56 12.28 4.49
N THR A 48 13.76 10.97 4.36
CA THR A 48 14.59 10.32 3.32
C THR A 48 14.33 10.97 1.95
N PRO A 49 15.34 11.63 1.35
CA PRO A 49 15.19 12.30 0.08
C PRO A 49 14.68 11.40 -1.04
N GLY A 50 13.66 11.86 -1.76
CA GLY A 50 13.13 11.18 -2.93
C GLY A 50 11.70 11.60 -3.26
N TYR A 51 11.26 11.25 -4.47
CA TYR A 51 9.89 11.54 -4.92
C TYR A 51 9.24 10.30 -5.53
N VAL A 52 8.01 10.02 -5.13
CA VAL A 52 7.18 9.00 -5.78
C VAL A 52 6.64 9.58 -7.07
N THR A 53 7.04 9.01 -8.21
CA THR A 53 6.66 9.50 -9.55
C THR A 53 5.52 8.69 -10.16
N LYS A 54 5.35 7.44 -9.73
CA LYS A 54 4.29 6.54 -10.19
C LYS A 54 3.85 5.62 -9.07
N ALA A 55 2.55 5.34 -9.00
CA ALA A 55 1.97 4.29 -8.18
C ALA A 55 1.20 3.31 -9.07
N VAL A 56 1.44 2.01 -8.88
CA VAL A 56 0.80 0.92 -9.62
C VAL A 56 0.12 0.01 -8.62
N TRP A 57 -1.17 -0.22 -8.79
CA TRP A 57 -1.93 -1.19 -8.02
C TRP A 57 -2.03 -2.50 -8.80
N LEU A 58 -1.52 -3.57 -8.19
CA LEU A 58 -1.43 -4.89 -8.80
C LEU A 58 -2.19 -5.93 -7.99
N GLN A 59 -2.56 -7.01 -8.68
CA GLN A 59 -3.17 -8.21 -8.11
C GLN A 59 -2.37 -9.44 -8.56
N GLU A 60 -1.96 -10.25 -7.60
CA GLU A 60 -1.29 -11.52 -7.87
C GLU A 60 -2.23 -12.52 -8.55
N PRO A 61 -1.71 -13.39 -9.45
CA PRO A 61 -2.45 -14.52 -9.98
C PRO A 61 -2.50 -15.66 -8.93
N SER A 62 -3.09 -15.40 -7.77
CA SER A 62 -3.21 -16.35 -6.66
C SER A 62 -4.68 -16.57 -6.27
N VAL A 63 -4.96 -17.69 -5.59
CA VAL A 63 -6.32 -18.05 -5.14
C VAL A 63 -6.92 -17.00 -4.21
N ILE A 64 -6.06 -16.35 -3.42
CA ILE A 64 -6.45 -15.28 -2.50
C ILE A 64 -6.46 -13.90 -3.16
N GLU A 65 -6.12 -13.82 -4.45
CA GLU A 65 -6.07 -12.60 -5.26
C GLU A 65 -5.37 -11.45 -4.53
N HIS A 66 -4.19 -11.70 -3.95
CA HIS A 66 -3.50 -10.72 -3.11
C HIS A 66 -3.19 -9.44 -3.89
N GLU A 67 -3.52 -8.29 -3.28
CA GLU A 67 -3.32 -6.99 -3.92
C GLU A 67 -2.26 -6.16 -3.20
N TYR A 68 -1.46 -5.42 -3.96
CA TYR A 68 -0.37 -4.63 -3.40
C TYR A 68 -0.06 -3.40 -4.26
N LEU A 69 0.79 -2.51 -3.74
CA LEU A 69 1.24 -1.32 -4.46
C LEU A 69 2.71 -1.43 -4.87
N LEU A 70 3.03 -0.98 -6.07
CA LEU A 70 4.40 -0.60 -6.44
C LEU A 70 4.49 0.91 -6.56
N LEU A 71 5.53 1.46 -5.95
CA LEU A 71 5.87 2.87 -6.04
C LEU A 71 7.19 3.01 -6.78
N CYS A 72 7.17 3.78 -7.86
CA CYS A 72 8.40 4.22 -8.52
C CYS A 72 8.91 5.47 -7.81
N ILE A 73 10.15 5.40 -7.33
CA ILE A 73 10.78 6.43 -6.52
C ILE A 73 11.98 6.96 -7.27
N LYS A 74 11.99 8.27 -7.52
CA LYS A 74 13.18 8.97 -7.96
C LYS A 74 13.99 9.38 -6.75
N THR A 75 15.16 8.80 -6.58
CA THR A 75 16.11 9.09 -5.49
C THR A 75 16.86 10.40 -5.76
N TYR A 76 17.54 10.94 -4.74
CA TYR A 76 18.23 12.24 -4.84
C TYR A 76 19.35 12.24 -5.90
N ASP A 77 19.99 11.09 -6.13
CA ASP A 77 21.00 10.87 -7.17
C ASP A 77 20.39 10.81 -8.59
N GLY A 78 19.08 11.02 -8.71
CA GLY A 78 18.33 11.04 -9.96
C GLY A 78 17.96 9.66 -10.51
N ARG A 79 18.38 8.56 -9.86
CA ARG A 79 18.07 7.20 -10.28
C ARG A 79 16.64 6.82 -9.90
N LEU A 80 16.12 5.78 -10.54
CA LEU A 80 14.84 5.18 -10.19
C LEU A 80 15.05 3.94 -9.32
N SER A 81 14.22 3.81 -8.32
CA SER A 81 14.06 2.64 -7.48
C SER A 81 12.59 2.28 -7.41
N TRP A 82 12.28 1.03 -7.09
CA TRP A 82 10.91 0.56 -6.94
C TRP A 82 10.70 -0.01 -5.55
N MET A 83 9.55 0.28 -4.97
CA MET A 83 9.16 -0.17 -3.65
C MET A 83 7.81 -0.85 -3.72
N ARG A 84 7.77 -2.14 -3.38
CA ARG A 84 6.54 -2.91 -3.19
C ARG A 84 6.07 -2.75 -1.77
N VAL A 85 4.79 -2.46 -1.59
CA VAL A 85 4.16 -2.29 -0.29
C VAL A 85 2.96 -3.21 -0.19
N GLU A 86 2.96 -4.06 0.81
CA GLU A 86 1.93 -5.04 1.08
C GLU A 86 1.40 -4.89 2.50
N ARG A 87 0.16 -5.33 2.68
CA ARG A 87 -0.43 -5.53 4.01
C ARG A 87 -0.82 -6.99 4.15
N THR A 88 -0.30 -7.66 5.17
CA THR A 88 -0.64 -9.07 5.46
C THR A 88 -1.17 -9.23 6.88
N GLY A 89 -1.90 -10.31 7.13
CA GLY A 89 -2.26 -10.79 8.47
C GLY A 89 -1.39 -11.96 8.93
N ASP A 90 -0.46 -12.43 8.09
CA ASP A 90 0.43 -13.53 8.43
C ASP A 90 1.48 -13.06 9.46
N LEU A 91 1.74 -13.91 10.45
CA LEU A 91 2.79 -13.69 11.45
C LEU A 91 4.18 -13.85 10.82
N PRO A 92 5.23 -13.14 11.31
CA PRO A 92 6.57 -13.31 10.79
C PRO A 92 7.03 -14.74 11.07
N GLU A 93 7.65 -15.41 10.09
CA GLU A 93 8.22 -16.75 10.30
C GLU A 93 9.38 -16.74 11.33
N GLU A 94 10.01 -15.59 11.57
CA GLU A 94 11.12 -15.47 12.52
C GLU A 94 11.09 -14.13 13.31
N ALA A 95 10.72 -14.24 14.58
CA ALA A 95 11.05 -13.42 15.76
C ALA A 95 9.85 -13.45 16.73
N ASP A 96 9.97 -14.23 17.82
CA ASP A 96 9.02 -14.29 18.93
C ASP A 96 7.55 -14.54 18.56
N ALA A 97 7.26 -15.71 17.99
CA ALA A 97 5.90 -16.26 17.90
C ALA A 97 5.15 -16.28 19.25
N ALA A 98 5.86 -16.15 20.38
CA ALA A 98 5.30 -16.04 21.73
C ALA A 98 4.67 -14.66 22.06
N ASN A 99 5.03 -13.59 21.33
CA ASN A 99 4.56 -12.21 21.60
C ASN A 99 3.77 -11.59 20.44
N ALA A 100 3.64 -12.29 19.31
CA ALA A 100 2.93 -11.77 18.16
C ALA A 100 1.41 -11.82 18.40
N MET A 101 0.80 -10.65 18.62
CA MET A 101 -0.65 -10.52 18.64
C MET A 101 -1.21 -11.02 17.31
N THR A 102 -1.91 -12.16 17.34
CA THR A 102 -2.35 -12.95 16.17
C THR A 102 -3.25 -12.21 15.17
N ASP A 103 -3.73 -11.02 15.53
CA ASP A 103 -4.72 -10.26 14.77
C ASP A 103 -4.15 -8.95 14.19
N GLN A 104 -2.88 -8.62 14.43
CA GLN A 104 -2.29 -7.38 13.92
C GLN A 104 -1.86 -7.51 12.45
N ALA A 105 -2.27 -6.55 11.64
CA ALA A 105 -1.78 -6.40 10.29
C ALA A 105 -0.29 -6.04 10.32
N GLN A 106 0.45 -6.52 9.33
CA GLN A 106 1.83 -6.14 9.09
C GLN A 106 1.93 -5.36 7.78
N LEU A 107 2.92 -4.46 7.71
CA LEU A 107 3.35 -3.87 6.46
C LEU A 107 4.63 -4.56 6.01
N ILE A 108 4.64 -5.09 4.79
CA ILE A 108 5.84 -5.63 4.16
C ILE A 108 6.27 -4.67 3.06
N VAL A 109 7.56 -4.33 3.04
CA VAL A 109 8.16 -3.42 2.08
C VAL A 109 9.36 -4.11 1.43
N THR A 110 9.29 -4.30 0.11
CA THR A 110 10.38 -4.87 -0.67
C THR A 110 10.88 -3.84 -1.67
N ILE A 111 12.17 -3.52 -1.61
CA ILE A 111 12.81 -2.51 -2.47
C ILE A 111 13.64 -3.22 -3.55
N ALA A 112 13.58 -2.71 -4.78
CA ALA A 112 14.33 -3.24 -5.91
C ALA A 112 14.76 -2.13 -6.89
N PRO A 113 15.84 -2.34 -7.66
CA PRO A 113 16.26 -1.37 -8.69
C PRO A 113 15.29 -1.29 -9.88
N SER A 114 14.44 -2.29 -10.10
CA SER A 114 13.52 -2.32 -11.24
C SER A 114 12.18 -2.95 -10.88
N ARG A 115 11.13 -2.59 -11.63
CA ARG A 115 9.75 -3.06 -11.44
C ARG A 115 9.66 -4.58 -11.58
N GLU A 116 10.36 -5.12 -12.57
CA GLU A 116 10.27 -6.52 -13.01
C GLU A 116 10.74 -7.48 -11.91
N LYS A 117 11.61 -7.02 -11.01
CA LYS A 117 12.06 -7.82 -9.86
C LYS A 117 11.01 -7.92 -8.74
N LEU A 118 9.93 -7.14 -8.81
CA LEU A 118 8.86 -7.08 -7.80
C LEU A 118 7.52 -7.62 -8.30
N VAL A 119 7.46 -8.10 -9.54
CA VAL A 119 6.24 -8.53 -10.24
C VAL A 119 6.40 -9.98 -10.72
N CYS A 120 5.35 -10.79 -10.60
CA CYS A 120 5.33 -12.17 -11.11
C CYS A 120 4.06 -12.44 -11.92
N GLY A 121 3.99 -11.91 -13.15
CA GLY A 121 2.83 -12.11 -14.04
C GLY A 121 1.55 -11.42 -13.54
N ASP A 122 1.70 -10.41 -12.67
CA ASP A 122 0.58 -9.81 -11.96
C ASP A 122 -0.30 -8.94 -12.86
N ARG A 123 -1.59 -8.91 -12.52
CA ARG A 123 -2.57 -8.07 -13.21
C ARG A 123 -2.47 -6.64 -12.70
N ILE A 124 -2.29 -5.70 -13.61
CA ILE A 124 -2.40 -4.26 -13.30
C ILE A 124 -3.87 -3.90 -13.13
N LEU A 125 -4.25 -3.53 -11.90
CA LEU A 125 -5.59 -3.01 -11.59
C LEU A 125 -5.69 -1.52 -11.92
N ASN A 126 -4.65 -0.76 -11.58
CA ASN A 126 -4.64 0.69 -11.75
C ASN A 126 -3.21 1.27 -11.82
N GLU A 127 -3.05 2.40 -12.51
CA GLU A 127 -1.77 3.13 -12.61
C GLU A 127 -1.99 4.64 -12.52
N ALA A 128 -1.28 5.28 -11.59
CA ALA A 128 -1.30 6.71 -11.36
C ALA A 128 0.09 7.29 -11.61
N ASP A 129 0.23 8.11 -12.66
CA ASP A 129 1.39 8.99 -12.82
C ASP A 129 1.20 10.21 -11.93
N LEU A 130 2.12 10.43 -11.01
CA LEU A 130 2.06 11.53 -10.05
C LEU A 130 2.84 12.74 -10.59
N ASP A 131 2.41 13.93 -10.22
CA ASP A 131 3.08 15.18 -10.53
C ASP A 131 4.54 15.12 -10.05
N PHE A 132 5.47 15.31 -10.98
CA PHE A 132 6.89 15.18 -10.72
C PHE A 132 7.34 16.13 -9.60
N ASN A 133 8.20 15.61 -8.70
CA ASN A 133 8.72 16.34 -7.54
C ASN A 133 7.69 16.89 -6.54
N LYS A 134 6.41 16.43 -6.58
CA LYS A 134 5.41 16.84 -5.58
C LYS A 134 5.19 15.83 -4.47
N ALA A 135 5.11 14.54 -4.81
CA ALA A 135 4.90 13.47 -3.84
C ALA A 135 6.24 13.07 -3.20
N ARG A 136 6.67 13.79 -2.15
CA ARG A 136 7.89 13.43 -1.40
C ARG A 136 7.76 12.03 -0.82
N LEU A 137 8.85 11.26 -0.84
CA LEU A 137 8.86 9.90 -0.31
C LEU A 137 8.42 9.85 1.17
N SER A 138 8.90 10.78 1.98
CA SER A 138 8.53 10.91 3.39
C SER A 138 7.02 11.16 3.59
N ASP A 139 6.40 11.99 2.76
CA ASP A 139 4.95 12.25 2.83
C ASP A 139 4.16 11.00 2.42
N VAL A 140 4.57 10.31 1.35
CA VAL A 140 3.93 9.06 0.95
C VAL A 140 4.11 7.95 2.01
N ALA A 141 5.24 7.94 2.72
CA ALA A 141 5.47 7.05 3.87
C ALA A 141 4.55 7.40 5.06
N LYS A 142 4.37 8.69 5.37
CA LYS A 142 3.38 9.14 6.37
C LYS A 142 1.97 8.65 6.00
N LEU A 143 1.58 8.76 4.74
CA LEU A 143 0.29 8.25 4.26
C LEU A 143 0.15 6.74 4.53
N MET A 144 1.16 5.93 4.21
CA MET A 144 1.12 4.48 4.50
C MET A 144 0.89 4.21 5.99
N LEU A 145 1.62 4.92 6.85
CA LEU A 145 1.54 4.75 8.28
C LEU A 145 0.17 5.23 8.84
N ILE A 146 -0.37 6.33 8.34
CA ILE A 146 -1.71 6.82 8.68
C ILE A 146 -2.77 5.78 8.32
N VAL A 147 -2.75 5.26 7.07
CA VAL A 147 -3.71 4.24 6.64
C VAL A 147 -3.54 2.97 7.48
N HIS A 148 -2.31 2.55 7.75
CA HIS A 148 -2.08 1.36 8.58
C HIS A 148 -2.59 1.52 10.02
N ASN A 149 -2.34 2.67 10.65
CA ASN A 149 -2.74 2.95 12.03
C ASN A 149 -4.24 3.24 12.18
N GLU A 150 -4.93 3.67 11.11
CA GLU A 150 -6.39 3.84 11.14
C GLU A 150 -7.11 2.53 11.47
N GLU A 151 -6.56 1.39 11.01
CA GLU A 151 -7.01 0.06 11.39
C GLU A 151 -5.81 -0.87 11.52
N PRO A 152 -5.26 -1.09 12.73
CA PRO A 152 -4.06 -1.91 12.92
C PRO A 152 -4.36 -3.41 12.83
N GLN A 153 -5.63 -3.83 12.92
CA GLN A 153 -6.03 -5.23 12.82
C GLN A 153 -6.23 -5.67 11.37
N TYR A 154 -5.79 -6.89 11.04
CA TYR A 154 -6.06 -7.46 9.71
C TYR A 154 -7.43 -8.10 9.67
N HIS A 155 -8.34 -7.53 8.88
CA HIS A 155 -9.69 -8.07 8.68
C HIS A 155 -9.84 -8.52 7.25
N LEU A 156 -9.94 -9.83 7.01
CA LEU A 156 -9.99 -10.41 5.66
C LEU A 156 -11.09 -9.79 4.79
N GLN A 157 -12.23 -9.45 5.37
CA GLN A 157 -13.34 -8.81 4.66
C GLN A 157 -13.20 -7.28 4.63
N TRP A 158 -12.66 -6.64 5.67
CA TRP A 158 -12.78 -5.18 5.83
C TRP A 158 -11.47 -4.42 5.57
N HIS A 159 -10.40 -4.76 6.28
CA HIS A 159 -9.17 -3.98 6.39
C HIS A 159 -7.95 -4.85 6.05
N ASN A 160 -7.93 -5.32 4.81
CA ASN A 160 -6.95 -6.23 4.24
C ASN A 160 -5.99 -5.50 3.26
N CYS A 161 -5.25 -6.28 2.47
CA CYS A 161 -4.37 -5.81 1.40
C CYS A 161 -5.04 -4.88 0.37
N TRP A 162 -6.23 -5.24 -0.12
CA TRP A 162 -7.05 -4.41 -1.01
C TRP A 162 -7.39 -3.06 -0.39
N TRP A 163 -7.79 -3.03 0.88
CA TRP A 163 -8.17 -1.78 1.55
C TRP A 163 -6.99 -0.79 1.62
N LEU A 164 -5.81 -1.27 2.01
CA LEU A 164 -4.59 -0.45 2.03
C LEU A 164 -4.30 0.12 0.64
N ALA A 165 -4.22 -0.74 -0.38
CA ALA A 165 -3.88 -0.35 -1.74
C ALA A 165 -4.90 0.65 -2.31
N ARG A 166 -6.19 0.39 -2.13
CA ARG A 166 -7.28 1.27 -2.58
C ARG A 166 -7.19 2.66 -1.96
N VAL A 167 -7.04 2.73 -0.63
CA VAL A 167 -7.06 4.02 0.08
C VAL A 167 -5.83 4.85 -0.27
N ILE A 168 -4.64 4.24 -0.30
CA ILE A 168 -3.42 4.96 -0.70
C ILE A 168 -3.56 5.47 -2.15
N MET A 169 -4.02 4.64 -3.09
CA MET A 169 -4.25 5.08 -4.47
C MET A 169 -5.27 6.22 -4.57
N GLN A 170 -6.33 6.17 -3.76
CA GLN A 170 -7.35 7.22 -3.72
C GLN A 170 -6.77 8.56 -3.24
N VAL A 171 -5.97 8.54 -2.18
CA VAL A 171 -5.33 9.76 -1.65
C VAL A 171 -4.27 10.28 -2.63
N LEU A 172 -3.38 9.42 -3.14
CA LEU A 172 -2.33 9.84 -4.09
C LEU A 172 -2.92 10.44 -5.37
N SER A 173 -3.96 9.82 -5.93
CA SER A 173 -4.64 10.34 -7.13
C SER A 173 -5.43 11.62 -6.86
N GLY A 174 -5.99 11.76 -5.66
CA GLY A 174 -6.64 12.98 -5.19
C GLY A 174 -5.67 14.16 -5.10
N THR A 175 -4.49 13.93 -4.51
CA THR A 175 -3.55 14.96 -4.06
C THR A 175 -2.42 15.26 -5.05
N TYR A 176 -1.99 14.31 -5.87
CA TYR A 176 -0.78 14.46 -6.69
C TYR A 176 -0.99 14.29 -8.20
N MET A 177 -2.23 14.14 -8.70
CA MET A 177 -2.52 14.01 -10.14
C MET A 177 -3.20 15.25 -10.75
N HIS A 178 -2.82 16.46 -10.33
CA HIS A 178 -3.55 17.68 -10.75
C HIS A 178 -3.36 18.03 -12.23
N SER A 179 -2.19 17.73 -12.80
CA SER A 179 -1.85 18.06 -14.19
C SER A 179 -2.60 17.21 -15.23
N ASN A 180 -2.95 15.95 -14.91
CA ASN A 180 -3.53 15.00 -15.85
C ASN A 180 -4.99 14.61 -15.50
N LYS A 181 -5.93 15.52 -15.77
CA LYS A 181 -7.37 15.34 -15.47
C LYS A 181 -7.97 14.07 -16.08
N LYS A 182 -7.57 13.69 -17.29
CA LYS A 182 -8.09 12.50 -17.99
C LYS A 182 -7.65 11.22 -17.31
N GLN A 183 -6.36 11.11 -16.95
CA GLN A 183 -5.85 9.97 -16.22
C GLN A 183 -6.43 9.92 -14.82
N LYS A 184 -6.49 11.04 -14.09
CA LYS A 184 -7.13 11.11 -12.77
C LYS A 184 -8.56 10.56 -12.80
N LYS A 185 -9.38 10.99 -13.77
CA LYS A 185 -10.76 10.47 -13.93
C LYS A 185 -10.78 8.95 -14.18
N LYS A 186 -9.86 8.41 -14.98
CA LYS A 186 -9.74 6.97 -15.22
C LYS A 186 -9.38 6.22 -13.93
N VAL A 187 -8.35 6.70 -13.22
CA VAL A 187 -7.86 6.12 -11.97
C VAL A 187 -8.97 6.12 -10.92
N THR A 188 -9.64 7.25 -10.69
CA THR A 188 -10.75 7.36 -9.73
C THR A 188 -11.89 6.40 -10.09
N LYS A 189 -12.30 6.34 -11.37
CA LYS A 189 -13.35 5.41 -11.81
C LYS A 189 -13.01 3.95 -11.52
N GLN A 190 -11.75 3.55 -11.70
CA GLN A 190 -11.29 2.18 -11.41
C GLN A 190 -11.28 1.88 -9.91
N ILE A 191 -10.85 2.85 -9.09
CA ILE A 191 -10.91 2.75 -7.62
C ILE A 191 -12.35 2.59 -7.15
N ASP A 192 -13.26 3.43 -7.65
CA ASP A 192 -14.68 3.39 -7.31
C ASP A 192 -15.33 2.07 -7.74
N ALA A 193 -15.02 1.57 -8.94
CA ALA A 193 -15.53 0.28 -9.41
C ALA A 193 -15.04 -0.88 -8.53
N SER A 194 -13.77 -0.88 -8.13
CA SER A 194 -13.21 -1.86 -7.19
C SER A 194 -13.89 -1.77 -5.82
N HIS A 195 -14.15 -0.54 -5.33
CA HIS A 195 -14.90 -0.29 -4.11
C HIS A 195 -16.30 -0.90 -4.14
N GLN A 196 -17.07 -0.59 -5.19
CA GLN A 196 -18.43 -1.09 -5.33
C GLN A 196 -18.48 -2.61 -5.45
N LYS A 197 -17.56 -3.22 -6.20
CA LYS A 197 -17.46 -4.68 -6.31
C LYS A 197 -17.28 -5.34 -4.93
N HIS A 198 -16.39 -4.79 -4.11
CA HIS A 198 -16.11 -5.32 -2.76
C HIS A 198 -17.25 -5.07 -1.77
N VAL A 199 -17.87 -3.89 -1.78
CA VAL A 199 -19.04 -3.62 -0.93
C VAL A 199 -20.20 -4.56 -1.31
N PHE A 200 -20.43 -4.76 -2.60
CA PHE A 200 -21.46 -5.67 -3.09
C PHE A 200 -21.21 -7.10 -2.61
N SER A 201 -19.98 -7.63 -2.75
CA SER A 201 -19.64 -9.00 -2.33
C SER A 201 -19.82 -9.23 -0.83
N MET A 202 -19.57 -8.23 0.01
CA MET A 202 -19.80 -8.32 1.46
C MET A 202 -21.26 -8.24 1.88
N SER A 203 -22.11 -7.66 1.03
CA SER A 203 -23.52 -7.39 1.33
C SER A 203 -24.48 -8.47 0.84
N ALA A 204 -23.97 -9.59 0.33
CA ALA A 204 -24.72 -10.52 -0.49
C ALA A 204 -25.99 -11.10 0.19
N GLY A 205 -27.15 -10.59 -0.23
CA GLY A 205 -28.29 -11.43 -0.64
C GLY A 205 -29.60 -11.37 0.16
N GLY A 206 -29.67 -10.65 1.29
CA GLY A 206 -30.88 -10.61 2.12
C GLY A 206 -31.87 -9.47 1.80
N PRO A 207 -33.09 -9.47 2.37
CA PRO A 207 -34.07 -8.39 2.22
C PRO A 207 -33.58 -7.02 2.73
N PHE A 208 -32.44 -6.99 3.44
CA PHE A 208 -31.77 -5.78 3.93
C PHE A 208 -30.43 -5.48 3.21
N ALA A 209 -30.16 -6.10 2.06
CA ALA A 209 -28.89 -5.92 1.33
C ALA A 209 -28.58 -4.43 1.03
N GLY A 210 -29.60 -3.61 0.75
CA GLY A 210 -29.42 -2.17 0.55
C GLY A 210 -28.94 -1.41 1.80
N LEU A 211 -29.48 -1.76 2.99
CA LEU A 211 -29.02 -1.18 4.27
C LEU A 211 -27.61 -1.65 4.62
N GLY A 212 -27.31 -2.92 4.36
CA GLY A 212 -25.96 -3.49 4.53
C GLY A 212 -24.93 -2.76 3.65
N GLN A 213 -25.22 -2.58 2.36
CA GLN A 213 -24.36 -1.84 1.44
C GLN A 213 -24.13 -0.40 1.90
N TRP A 214 -25.19 0.29 2.32
CA TRP A 214 -25.07 1.66 2.82
C TRP A 214 -24.19 1.75 4.07
N ALA A 215 -24.38 0.86 5.04
CA ALA A 215 -23.58 0.82 6.26
C ALA A 215 -22.10 0.54 5.96
N THR A 216 -21.83 -0.42 5.05
CA THR A 216 -20.47 -0.71 4.58
C THR A 216 -19.84 0.49 3.87
N HIS A 217 -20.57 1.16 2.98
CA HIS A 217 -20.13 2.41 2.34
C HIS A 217 -19.78 3.49 3.36
N ALA A 218 -20.68 3.73 4.30
CA ALA A 218 -20.48 4.72 5.36
C ALA A 218 -19.23 4.40 6.21
N HIS A 219 -19.03 3.13 6.55
CA HIS A 219 -17.87 2.65 7.31
C HIS A 219 -16.53 2.99 6.62
N PHE A 220 -16.40 2.69 5.33
CA PHE A 220 -15.19 3.01 4.59
C PHE A 220 -15.02 4.51 4.35
N ASN A 221 -16.08 5.20 3.94
CA ASN A 221 -16.02 6.62 3.64
C ASN A 221 -15.65 7.46 4.88
N ARG A 222 -16.16 7.10 6.06
CA ARG A 222 -15.81 7.79 7.31
C ARG A 222 -14.31 7.67 7.62
N ARG A 223 -13.72 6.48 7.43
CA ARG A 223 -12.28 6.24 7.60
C ARG A 223 -11.46 6.99 6.57
N THR A 224 -11.81 6.89 5.29
CA THR A 224 -11.11 7.61 4.22
C THR A 224 -11.12 9.12 4.45
N LYS A 225 -12.22 9.70 4.94
CA LYS A 225 -12.27 11.13 5.32
C LYS A 225 -11.28 11.48 6.43
N ARG A 226 -11.19 10.66 7.48
CA ARG A 226 -10.20 10.86 8.57
C ARG A 226 -8.77 10.75 8.06
N ILE A 227 -8.47 9.71 7.28
CA ILE A 227 -7.15 9.52 6.66
C ILE A 227 -6.75 10.73 5.83
N VAL A 228 -7.65 11.24 4.98
CA VAL A 228 -7.38 12.43 4.15
C VAL A 228 -7.13 13.66 5.02
N ALA A 229 -7.93 13.88 6.07
CA ALA A 229 -7.74 14.99 6.99
C ALA A 229 -6.37 14.91 7.69
N SER A 230 -6.05 13.78 8.32
CA SER A 230 -4.77 13.55 8.99
C SER A 230 -3.57 13.69 8.03
N PHE A 231 -3.72 13.23 6.79
CA PHE A 231 -2.66 13.37 5.79
C PHE A 231 -2.43 14.84 5.40
N ASN A 232 -3.51 15.58 5.13
CA ASN A 232 -3.39 16.99 4.76
C ASN A 232 -2.79 17.83 5.89
N GLU A 233 -3.12 17.54 7.16
CA GLU A 233 -2.50 18.20 8.31
C GLU A 233 -0.98 18.00 8.36
N GLN A 234 -0.47 16.83 7.94
CA GLN A 234 0.95 16.48 8.02
C GLN A 234 1.80 16.88 6.81
N VAL A 235 1.17 17.28 5.70
CA VAL A 235 1.85 17.66 4.44
C VAL A 235 1.79 19.18 4.19
N THR A 236 0.94 19.91 4.92
CA THR A 236 0.79 21.38 4.79
C THR A 236 1.76 22.17 5.71
N ILE A 237 2.85 21.54 6.17
CA ILE A 237 3.89 22.17 7.03
C ILE A 237 5.16 22.41 6.23
#